data_AF-A0A6N7CLV0-F1
#
_entry.id   AF-A0A6N7CLV0-F1
#
_cell.length_a   1.000
_cell.length_b   1.000
_cell.length_c   1.000
_cell.angle_alpha   90.00
_cell.angle_beta   90.00
_cell.angle_gamma   90.00
#
_symmetry.space_group_name_H-M   'P 1'
#
loop_
_entity.id
_entity.type
_entity.pdbx_description
1 polymer ?
#
loop_
_entity_poly.entity_id
_entity_poly.type
_entity_poly.pdbx_seq_one_letter_code
_entity_poly.pdbx_strand_id
1 'polypeptide(L)'
;MDRKNGSGRYHSDRPPLGPGWRSWPRIYFRITIMGMAEETINGAPVTDGMIEKWADEAEAGYDVEKLRKRGRPTVGDGPGAVVPVRMDEALLKALNARAEQEHVSRSEAIREAVRAWTQVA
;
A
#
# COMPACT_ATOMS: atom_id res chain seq x y z
N MET A 1 38.09 -13.22 -21.93
CA MET A 1 37.12 -14.30 -21.60
C MET A 1 36.08 -13.73 -20.66
N ASP A 2 34.89 -13.50 -21.20
CA ASP A 2 33.75 -12.83 -20.60
C ASP A 2 32.78 -13.91 -20.06
N ARG A 3 32.21 -13.73 -18.86
CA ARG A 3 31.06 -14.51 -18.39
C ARG A 3 30.09 -13.58 -17.69
N LYS A 4 29.01 -13.24 -18.40
CA LYS A 4 27.88 -12.47 -17.88
C LYS A 4 26.90 -13.36 -17.11
N ASN A 5 26.44 -12.79 -16.01
CA ASN A 5 25.39 -13.25 -15.12
C ASN A 5 24.03 -13.32 -15.85
N GLY A 6 23.33 -14.45 -15.70
CA GLY A 6 21.97 -14.65 -16.20
C GLY A 6 20.92 -14.10 -15.23
N SER A 7 20.37 -12.92 -15.54
CA SER A 7 19.15 -12.40 -14.93
C SER A 7 17.92 -12.96 -15.65
N GLY A 8 17.01 -13.56 -14.89
CA GLY A 8 15.74 -14.11 -15.37
C GLY A 8 14.87 -13.07 -16.08
N ARG A 9 14.39 -13.43 -17.27
CA ARG A 9 13.49 -12.64 -18.10
C ARG A 9 12.05 -12.90 -17.67
N TYR A 10 11.39 -11.89 -17.10
CA TYR A 10 9.94 -11.80 -17.14
C TYR A 10 9.51 -11.63 -18.62
N HIS A 11 8.67 -12.53 -19.12
CA HIS A 11 7.97 -12.33 -20.39
C HIS A 11 6.86 -11.30 -20.17
N SER A 12 7.09 -10.08 -20.64
CA SER A 12 6.02 -9.11 -20.90
C SER A 12 5.67 -9.23 -22.38
N ASP A 13 4.52 -9.82 -22.69
CA ASP A 13 3.94 -9.77 -24.03
C ASP A 13 3.52 -8.32 -24.34
N ARG A 14 4.40 -7.58 -25.01
CA ARG A 14 4.07 -6.34 -25.71
C ARG A 14 3.94 -6.66 -27.21
N PRO A 15 2.81 -6.37 -27.86
CA PRO A 15 2.75 -6.45 -29.31
C PRO A 15 3.62 -5.34 -29.95
N PRO A 16 4.22 -5.60 -31.12
CA PRO A 16 5.17 -4.68 -31.75
C PRO A 16 4.48 -3.44 -32.33
N LEU A 17 5.17 -2.30 -32.21
CA LEU A 17 4.76 -1.01 -32.75
C LEU A 17 4.96 -0.98 -34.27
N GLY A 18 3.86 -0.95 -35.03
CA GLY A 18 3.84 -0.59 -36.45
C GLY A 18 3.72 0.93 -36.67
N PRO A 19 4.16 1.46 -37.83
CA PRO A 19 4.21 2.90 -38.09
C PRO A 19 2.88 3.42 -38.62
N GLY A 20 2.20 4.27 -37.83
CA GLY A 20 0.91 4.86 -38.25
C GLY A 20 0.37 5.94 -37.32
N TRP A 21 1.22 6.78 -36.73
CA TRP A 21 0.77 7.88 -35.87
C TRP A 21 0.60 9.17 -36.67
N ARG A 22 -0.44 9.23 -37.51
CA ARG A 22 -0.99 10.49 -38.02
C ARG A 22 -2.52 10.45 -37.90
N SER A 23 -3.04 11.47 -37.22
CA SER A 23 -4.45 11.76 -36.91
C SER A 23 -5.02 11.09 -35.65
N TRP A 24 -4.88 11.79 -34.53
CA TRP A 24 -5.91 11.76 -33.49
C TRP A 24 -6.64 13.11 -33.56
N PRO A 25 -7.97 13.14 -33.76
CA PRO A 25 -8.72 14.39 -33.72
C PRO A 25 -8.70 14.97 -32.29
N ARG A 26 -8.79 16.31 -32.18
CA ARG A 26 -8.99 17.01 -30.90
C ARG A 26 -10.30 16.56 -30.28
N ILE A 27 -10.28 15.50 -29.49
CA ILE A 27 -11.40 15.10 -28.65
C ILE A 27 -11.29 15.92 -27.38
N TYR A 28 -12.11 16.96 -27.30
CA TYR A 28 -12.46 17.58 -26.02
C TYR A 28 -13.09 16.46 -25.17
N PHE A 29 -12.38 16.00 -24.14
CA PHE A 29 -12.98 15.17 -23.11
C PHE A 29 -13.99 16.02 -22.35
N ARG A 30 -15.25 15.97 -22.80
CA ARG A 30 -16.39 16.43 -22.02
C ARG A 30 -16.65 15.34 -20.99
N ILE A 31 -16.16 15.51 -19.76
CA ILE A 31 -16.48 14.61 -18.67
C ILE A 31 -17.94 14.87 -18.29
N THR A 32 -18.85 14.05 -18.81
CA THR A 32 -20.18 13.90 -18.25
C THR A 32 -20.03 13.03 -17.01
N ILE A 33 -20.14 13.61 -15.81
CA ILE A 33 -20.30 12.84 -14.57
C ILE A 33 -21.75 12.35 -14.58
N MET A 34 -21.98 11.18 -15.17
CA MET A 34 -23.23 10.44 -14.97
C MET A 34 -23.15 9.82 -13.57
N GLY A 35 -23.95 10.33 -12.64
CA GLY A 35 -24.09 9.76 -11.30
C GLY A 35 -24.58 8.32 -11.32
N MET A 36 -24.56 7.71 -10.13
CA MET A 36 -25.08 6.39 -9.74
C MET A 36 -24.05 5.23 -9.68
N ALA A 37 -23.23 5.25 -8.63
CA ALA A 37 -22.85 4.03 -7.90
C ALA A 37 -23.06 4.33 -6.41
N GLU A 38 -23.70 3.43 -5.65
CA GLU A 38 -23.86 3.52 -4.19
C GLU A 38 -22.48 3.39 -3.51
N GLU A 39 -21.68 4.45 -3.57
CA GLU A 39 -20.43 4.50 -2.82
C GLU A 39 -20.78 4.61 -1.34
N THR A 40 -20.24 3.70 -0.53
CA THR A 40 -20.47 3.68 0.92
C THR A 40 -19.16 3.91 1.66
N ILE A 41 -19.22 4.70 2.73
CA ILE A 41 -18.13 4.83 3.70
C ILE A 41 -18.63 4.23 5.01
N ASN A 42 -17.93 3.23 5.53
CA ASN A 42 -18.33 2.46 6.72
C ASN A 42 -19.74 1.85 6.60
N GLY A 43 -20.15 1.45 5.39
CA GLY A 43 -21.47 0.88 5.12
C GLY A 43 -22.62 1.89 5.05
N ALA A 44 -22.34 3.20 5.18
CA ALA A 44 -23.33 4.25 4.98
C ALA A 44 -23.21 4.86 3.58
N PRO A 45 -24.33 5.13 2.87
CA PRO A 45 -24.30 5.72 1.54
C PRO A 45 -23.75 7.15 1.59
N VAL A 46 -22.84 7.45 0.66
CA VAL A 46 -22.32 8.79 0.45
C VAL A 46 -23.40 9.60 -0.28
N THR A 47 -23.81 10.72 0.30
CA THR A 47 -24.80 11.63 -0.31
C THR A 47 -24.12 12.80 -1.00
N ASP A 48 -24.78 13.41 -1.98
CA ASP A 48 -24.27 14.60 -2.68
C ASP A 48 -23.93 15.74 -1.70
N GLY A 49 -24.73 15.90 -0.63
CA GLY A 49 -24.45 16.89 0.41
C GLY A 49 -23.21 16.57 1.25
N MET A 50 -22.82 15.29 1.39
CA MET A 50 -21.55 14.93 2.03
C MET A 50 -20.37 15.27 1.12
N ILE A 51 -20.52 15.02 -0.19
CA ILE A 51 -19.50 15.35 -1.20
C ILE A 51 -19.26 16.86 -1.22
N GLU A 52 -20.32 17.67 -1.29
CA GLU A 52 -20.22 19.13 -1.28
C GLU A 52 -19.50 19.63 -0.03
N LYS A 53 -19.88 19.10 1.14
CA LYS A 53 -19.25 19.45 2.40
C LYS A 53 -17.75 19.14 2.43
N TRP A 54 -17.34 18.00 1.87
CA TRP A 54 -15.92 17.65 1.77
C TRP A 54 -15.17 18.50 0.75
N ALA A 55 -15.84 18.90 -0.35
CA ALA A 55 -15.27 19.82 -1.33
C ALA A 55 -15.03 21.20 -0.68
N ASP A 56 -16.03 21.76 -0.01
CA ASP A 56 -15.91 23.02 0.74
C ASP A 56 -14.78 22.97 1.78
N GLU A 57 -14.68 21.87 2.52
CA GLU A 57 -13.60 21.66 3.50
C GLU A 57 -12.22 21.64 2.85
N ALA A 58 -12.09 20.99 1.70
CA ALA A 58 -10.82 20.93 0.96
C ALA A 58 -10.43 22.30 0.36
N GLU A 59 -11.41 23.05 -0.16
CA GLU A 59 -11.21 24.39 -0.72
C GLU A 59 -10.87 25.43 0.35
N ALA A 60 -11.48 25.33 1.54
CA ALA A 60 -11.14 26.15 2.70
C ALA A 60 -9.67 25.96 3.15
N GLY A 61 -9.10 24.79 2.85
CA GLY A 61 -7.72 24.45 3.14
C GLY A 61 -7.49 24.04 4.61
N TYR A 62 -6.45 23.23 4.83
CA TYR A 62 -6.07 22.78 6.18
C TYR A 62 -4.94 23.63 6.75
N ASP A 63 -5.03 23.95 8.04
CA ASP A 63 -3.95 24.54 8.80
C ASP A 63 -2.83 23.52 8.99
N VAL A 64 -1.82 23.60 8.13
CA VAL A 64 -0.69 22.64 8.08
C VAL A 64 0.11 22.58 9.38
N GLU A 65 0.13 23.66 10.18
CA GLU A 65 0.85 23.71 11.46
C GLU A 65 0.10 22.93 12.56
N LYS A 66 -1.23 22.80 12.43
CA LYS A 66 -2.05 21.96 13.32
C LYS A 66 -2.05 20.48 12.93
N LEU A 67 -1.59 20.14 11.72
CA LEU A 67 -1.51 18.75 11.29
C LEU A 67 -0.31 18.06 11.97
N ARG A 68 -0.56 16.88 12.56
CA ARG A 68 0.53 16.07 13.11
C ARG A 68 1.53 15.75 12.00
N LYS A 69 2.83 15.93 12.28
CA LYS A 69 3.91 15.53 11.35
C LYS A 69 3.67 14.10 10.87
N ARG A 70 3.58 13.95 9.54
CA ARG A 70 3.31 12.70 8.87
C ARG A 70 4.52 11.78 9.01
N GLY A 71 4.29 10.58 9.53
CA GLY A 71 5.32 9.55 9.73
C GLY A 71 4.67 8.26 10.21
N ARG A 72 5.31 7.12 9.94
CA ARG A 72 4.88 5.85 10.53
C ARG A 72 5.08 5.97 12.06
N PRO A 73 4.09 5.59 12.88
CA PRO A 73 4.29 5.53 14.33
C PRO A 73 5.58 4.79 14.66
N THR A 74 6.33 5.32 15.63
CA THR A 74 7.54 4.65 16.13
C THR A 74 7.15 3.32 16.76
N VAL A 75 8.06 2.34 16.68
CA VAL A 75 7.94 1.08 17.42
C VAL A 75 8.91 1.22 18.59
N GLY A 76 8.39 1.53 19.78
CA GLY A 76 9.19 1.93 20.95
C GLY A 76 9.70 3.37 20.87
N ASP A 77 10.88 3.63 21.44
CA ASP A 77 11.45 4.97 21.63
C ASP A 77 12.01 5.63 20.35
N GLY A 78 11.93 4.97 19.19
CA GLY A 78 12.48 5.50 17.95
C GLY A 78 11.99 4.80 16.67
N PRO A 79 12.55 5.20 15.52
CA PRO A 79 12.27 4.54 14.25
C PRO A 79 12.68 3.06 14.31
N GLY A 80 11.78 2.16 13.93
CA GLY A 80 12.10 0.74 13.83
C GLY A 80 13.11 0.46 12.71
N ALA A 81 14.17 -0.30 13.01
CA ALA A 81 15.10 -0.80 12.00
C ALA A 81 14.54 -2.04 11.29
N VAL A 82 14.76 -2.15 9.98
CA VAL A 82 14.38 -3.34 9.19
C VAL A 82 15.57 -4.29 9.11
N VAL A 83 15.43 -5.48 9.71
CA VAL A 83 16.44 -6.54 9.67
C VAL A 83 15.93 -7.68 8.77
N PRO A 84 16.50 -7.90 7.57
CA PRO A 84 16.09 -9.01 6.71
C PRO A 84 16.59 -10.34 7.28
N VAL A 85 15.70 -11.32 7.43
CA VAL A 85 16.02 -12.67 7.93
C VAL A 85 15.55 -13.71 6.89
N ARG A 86 16.43 -14.66 6.54
CA ARG A 86 16.06 -15.80 5.69
C ARG A 86 15.52 -16.92 6.59
N MET A 87 14.33 -17.40 6.27
CA MET A 87 13.69 -18.55 6.91
C MET A 87 13.47 -19.61 5.84
N ASP A 88 13.68 -20.87 6.19
CA ASP A 88 13.20 -21.97 5.35
C ASP A 88 11.66 -22.02 5.36
N GLU A 89 11.11 -22.79 4.42
CA GLU A 89 9.66 -22.90 4.22
C GLU A 89 8.96 -23.50 5.44
N ALA A 90 9.57 -24.48 6.10
CA ALA A 90 8.99 -25.17 7.24
C ALA A 90 8.85 -24.21 8.44
N LEU A 91 9.88 -23.43 8.72
CA LEU A 91 9.89 -22.41 9.76
C LEU A 91 8.87 -21.31 9.47
N LEU A 92 8.80 -20.82 8.24
CA LEU A 92 7.82 -19.79 7.86
C LEU A 92 6.37 -20.30 8.01
N LYS A 93 6.12 -21.56 7.66
CA LYS A 93 4.81 -22.20 7.82
C LYS A 93 4.44 -22.35 9.31
N ALA A 94 5.36 -22.82 10.13
CA ALA A 94 5.15 -22.94 11.58
C ALA A 94 4.87 -21.57 12.24
N LEU A 95 5.64 -20.54 11.86
CA LEU A 95 5.43 -19.17 12.34
C LEU A 95 4.04 -18.65 11.97
N ASN A 96 3.60 -18.85 10.72
CA ASN A 96 2.28 -18.41 10.27
C ASN A 96 1.15 -19.11 11.01
N ALA A 97 1.24 -20.44 11.16
CA ALA A 97 0.23 -21.22 11.86
C ALA A 97 0.09 -20.77 13.32
N ARG A 98 1.21 -20.50 14.00
CA ARG A 98 1.18 -19.99 15.37
C ARG A 98 0.61 -18.57 15.47
N ALA A 99 1.01 -17.68 14.57
CA ALA A 99 0.49 -16.30 14.55
C ALA A 99 -1.02 -16.26 14.31
N GLU A 100 -1.54 -17.16 13.48
CA GLU A 100 -2.98 -17.32 13.24
C GLU A 100 -3.72 -17.84 14.49
N GLN A 101 -3.17 -18.85 15.18
CA GLN A 101 -3.73 -19.38 16.43
C GLN A 101 -3.77 -18.34 17.55
N GLU A 102 -2.76 -17.48 17.63
CA GLU A 102 -2.64 -16.42 18.64
C GLU A 102 -3.33 -15.11 18.21
N HIS A 103 -3.94 -15.08 17.01
CA HIS A 103 -4.60 -13.90 16.43
C HIS A 103 -3.71 -12.65 16.36
N VAL A 104 -2.41 -12.83 16.14
CA VAL A 104 -1.42 -11.76 16.00
C VAL A 104 -0.85 -11.69 14.59
N SER A 105 -0.34 -10.53 14.20
CA SER A 105 0.39 -10.43 12.93
C SER A 105 1.69 -11.23 12.99
N ARG A 106 2.16 -11.75 11.86
CA ARG A 106 3.50 -12.37 11.73
C ARG A 106 4.61 -11.50 12.32
N SER A 107 4.55 -10.18 12.07
CA SER A 107 5.57 -9.25 12.57
C SER A 107 5.54 -9.09 14.09
N GLU A 108 4.37 -9.23 14.70
CA GLU A 108 4.22 -9.19 16.15
C GLU A 108 4.73 -10.47 16.79
N ALA A 109 4.36 -11.64 16.24
CA ALA A 109 4.89 -12.92 16.68
C ALA A 109 6.43 -12.98 16.63
N ILE A 110 7.05 -12.42 15.57
CA ILE A 110 8.51 -12.31 15.48
C ILE A 110 9.07 -11.40 16.59
N ARG A 111 8.46 -10.23 16.82
CA ARG A 111 8.91 -9.31 17.88
C ARG A 111 8.79 -9.93 19.27
N GLU A 112 7.70 -10.63 19.56
CA GLU A 112 7.50 -11.35 20.81
C GLU A 112 8.52 -12.45 21.01
N ALA A 113 8.80 -13.26 19.97
CA ALA A 113 9.84 -14.28 20.03
C ALA A 113 11.22 -13.68 20.35
N VAL A 114 11.56 -12.53 19.75
CA VAL A 114 12.82 -11.83 20.02
C VAL A 114 12.86 -11.24 21.44
N ARG A 115 11.77 -10.63 21.92
CA ARG A 115 11.66 -10.16 23.31
C ARG A 115 11.84 -11.31 24.31
N ALA A 116 11.15 -12.42 24.07
CA ALA A 116 11.27 -13.63 24.90
C ALA A 116 12.70 -14.21 24.89
N TRP A 117 13.38 -14.20 23.74
CA TRP A 117 14.76 -14.66 23.61
C TRP A 117 15.78 -13.75 24.31
N THR A 118 15.60 -12.43 24.20
CA THR A 118 16.54 -11.42 24.74
C THR A 118 16.27 -11.06 26.20
N GLN A 119 15.11 -11.47 26.75
CA GLN A 119 14.62 -11.05 28.08
C GLN A 119 14.43 -9.53 28.21
N VAL A 120 14.33 -8.82 27.09
CA VAL A 120 14.01 -7.38 27.05
C VAL A 120 12.49 -7.25 27.06
N ALA A 121 11.96 -6.57 28.09
CA ALA A 121 10.54 -6.25 28.24
C ALA A 121 10.14 -5.10 27.31
#